data_AF-A0A560R5U9-F1
#
_entry.id   AF-A0A560R5U9-F1
#
_cell.length_a   1.000
_cell.length_b   1.000
_cell.length_c   1.000
_cell.angle_alpha   90.00
_cell.angle_beta   90.00
_cell.angle_gamma   90.00
#
_symmetry.space_group_name_H-M   'P 1'
#
loop_
_entity.id
_entity.type
_entity.pdbx_description
1 polymer ?
#
loop_
_entity_poly.entity_id
_entity_poly.type
_entity_poly.pdbx_seq_one_letter_code
_entity_poly.pdbx_strand_id
1 'polypeptide(L)'
;MPEFSHHELQLLNPTFDSPLVDVLSELEHLRRLRLEGDTPAPVFFQLKAIFHTLESLGSARIEGNHTTLADYLDSKIEGKATDSDQLREIANIEKAMSYIEEIMRPGEPLTERTIREIHAMTVEELKREGDRTPGAYRQTPVRIAQSDHLPPEAVQVQGYMQELVAFVNNNDLPKYDLMKIALAHHRFGWIHPFGNGNGRVVRLLTYALLMKYGFNVNTGGRVLDLPLPNRTPTPR
;
A
#
# COMPACT_ATOMS: atom_id res chain seq x y z
N MET A 1 3.87 30.33 9.99
CA MET A 1 4.77 29.16 10.02
C MET A 1 3.88 27.93 9.99
N PRO A 2 4.26 26.82 9.33
CA PRO A 2 3.47 25.60 9.41
C PRO A 2 3.45 25.10 10.86
N GLU A 3 2.26 24.81 11.37
CA GLU A 3 2.03 24.33 12.74
C GLU A 3 1.57 22.87 12.70
N PHE A 4 2.02 22.10 13.68
CA PHE A 4 1.58 20.72 13.83
C PHE A 4 0.13 20.70 14.35
N SER A 5 -0.74 19.97 13.65
CA SER A 5 -2.13 19.76 14.04
C SER A 5 -2.37 18.27 14.25
N HIS A 6 -2.65 17.87 15.50
CA HIS A 6 -3.04 16.50 15.83
C HIS A 6 -4.47 16.22 15.36
N HIS A 7 -4.67 15.01 14.84
CA HIS A 7 -5.98 14.49 14.47
C HIS A 7 -6.12 13.07 15.02
N GLU A 8 -7.23 12.79 15.70
CA GLU A 8 -7.55 11.45 16.18
C GLU A 8 -7.80 10.50 15.00
N LEU A 9 -7.17 9.32 15.04
CA LEU A 9 -7.40 8.28 14.04
C LEU A 9 -8.60 7.44 14.46
N GLN A 10 -9.75 7.71 13.86
CA GLN A 10 -11.00 7.00 14.13
C GLN A 10 -11.80 6.78 12.85
N LEU A 11 -12.71 5.81 12.89
CA LEU A 11 -13.67 5.62 11.81
C LEU A 11 -14.53 6.88 11.65
N LEU A 12 -14.71 7.30 10.40
CA LEU A 12 -15.59 8.41 10.09
C LEU A 12 -17.04 7.92 10.12
N ASN A 13 -17.94 8.80 10.57
CA ASN A 13 -19.38 8.59 10.52
C ASN A 13 -20.02 9.65 9.63
N PRO A 14 -19.82 9.57 8.30
CA PRO A 14 -20.41 10.53 7.37
C PRO A 14 -21.94 10.41 7.39
N THR A 15 -22.62 11.53 7.15
CA THR A 15 -24.07 11.54 6.98
C THR A 15 -24.46 10.74 5.75
N PHE A 16 -25.68 10.19 5.72
CA PHE A 16 -26.13 9.31 4.63
C PHE A 16 -26.17 10.00 3.26
N ASP A 17 -26.41 11.31 3.26
CA ASP A 17 -26.41 12.19 2.08
C ASP A 17 -25.02 12.70 1.68
N SER A 18 -23.96 12.23 2.34
CA SER A 18 -22.58 12.60 2.01
C SER A 18 -22.13 11.94 0.71
N PRO A 19 -21.45 12.68 -0.19
CA PRO A 19 -20.81 12.09 -1.37
C PRO A 19 -19.81 10.97 -1.05
N LEU A 20 -19.25 10.97 0.18
CA LEU A 20 -18.38 9.89 0.63
C LEU A 20 -19.12 8.56 0.75
N VAL A 21 -20.38 8.57 1.19
CA VAL A 21 -21.20 7.37 1.32
C VAL A 21 -21.51 6.80 -0.06
N ASP A 22 -21.76 7.65 -1.05
CA ASP A 22 -21.98 7.24 -2.44
C ASP A 22 -20.75 6.51 -2.99
N VAL A 23 -19.57 7.13 -2.86
CA VAL A 23 -18.30 6.54 -3.33
C VAL A 23 -17.99 5.23 -2.62
N LEU A 24 -18.16 5.17 -1.28
CA LEU A 24 -17.94 3.93 -0.53
C LEU A 24 -18.90 2.82 -0.97
N SER A 25 -20.16 3.17 -1.25
CA SER A 25 -21.18 2.21 -1.70
C SER A 25 -20.86 1.68 -3.10
N GLU A 26 -20.40 2.54 -4.01
CA GLU A 26 -19.98 2.15 -5.35
C GLU A 26 -18.75 1.24 -5.32
N LEU A 27 -17.72 1.60 -4.53
CA LEU A 27 -16.53 0.76 -4.38
C LEU A 27 -16.84 -0.59 -3.71
N GLU A 28 -17.74 -0.62 -2.73
CA GLU A 28 -18.19 -1.87 -2.10
C GLU A 28 -19.07 -2.71 -3.06
N HIS A 29 -19.82 -2.07 -3.96
CA HIS A 29 -20.51 -2.77 -5.04
C HIS A 29 -19.50 -3.42 -6.00
N LEU A 30 -18.50 -2.67 -6.46
CA LEU A 30 -17.41 -3.19 -7.30
C LEU A 30 -16.64 -4.32 -6.60
N ARG A 31 -16.38 -4.19 -5.29
CA ARG A 31 -15.77 -5.24 -4.46
C ARG A 31 -16.56 -6.54 -4.49
N ARG A 32 -17.88 -6.51 -4.73
CA ARG A 32 -18.71 -7.73 -4.77
C ARG A 32 -18.78 -8.35 -6.16
N LEU A 33 -18.35 -7.63 -7.20
CA LEU A 33 -18.29 -8.16 -8.54
C LEU A 33 -17.19 -9.21 -8.61
N ARG A 34 -17.59 -10.46 -8.82
CA ARG A 34 -16.65 -11.52 -9.17
C ARG A 34 -16.30 -11.36 -10.64
N LEU A 35 -15.04 -11.03 -10.90
CA LEU A 35 -14.44 -11.23 -12.22
C LEU A 35 -14.26 -12.74 -12.41
N GLU A 36 -15.32 -13.41 -12.85
CA GLU A 36 -15.23 -14.77 -13.37
C GLU A 36 -14.81 -14.66 -14.84
N GLY A 37 -13.65 -15.22 -15.16
CA GLY A 37 -13.12 -15.24 -16.52
C GLY A 37 -12.84 -16.68 -16.95
N ASP A 38 -13.02 -16.95 -18.23
CA ASP A 38 -12.52 -18.14 -18.92
C ASP A 38 -11.03 -18.01 -19.28
N THR A 39 -10.39 -16.90 -18.90
CA THR A 39 -8.98 -16.61 -19.13
C THR A 39 -8.09 -17.74 -18.59
N PRO A 40 -7.30 -18.39 -19.45
CA PRO A 40 -6.35 -19.39 -18.99
C PRO A 40 -5.38 -18.83 -17.94
N ALA A 41 -5.10 -19.60 -16.89
CA ALA A 41 -4.23 -19.17 -15.79
C ALA A 41 -2.89 -18.56 -16.24
N PRO A 42 -2.18 -19.10 -17.26
CA PRO A 42 -0.94 -18.49 -17.74
C PRO A 42 -1.13 -17.05 -18.25
N VAL A 43 -2.23 -16.77 -18.95
CA VAL A 43 -2.55 -15.43 -19.48
C VAL A 43 -2.89 -14.48 -18.34
N PHE A 44 -3.63 -14.96 -17.33
CA PHE A 44 -3.92 -14.17 -16.13
C PHE A 44 -2.64 -13.74 -15.41
N PHE A 45 -1.70 -14.66 -15.19
CA PHE A 45 -0.43 -14.33 -14.52
C PHE A 45 0.45 -13.40 -15.36
N GLN A 46 0.41 -13.49 -16.68
CA GLN A 46 1.11 -12.54 -17.57
C GLN A 46 0.50 -11.13 -17.45
N LEU A 47 -0.83 -11.01 -17.48
CA LEU A 47 -1.51 -9.73 -17.30
C LEU A 47 -1.20 -9.14 -15.92
N LYS A 48 -1.26 -9.96 -14.87
CA LYS A 48 -0.89 -9.57 -13.51
C LYS A 48 0.53 -9.00 -13.47
N ALA A 49 1.50 -9.69 -14.08
CA ALA A 49 2.88 -9.21 -14.15
C ALA A 49 2.99 -7.85 -14.86
N ILE A 50 2.25 -7.64 -15.95
CA ILE A 50 2.21 -6.34 -16.65
C ILE A 50 1.63 -5.25 -15.75
N PHE A 51 0.51 -5.50 -15.07
CA PHE A 51 -0.08 -4.54 -14.15
C PHE A 51 0.87 -4.19 -13.01
N HIS A 52 1.58 -5.16 -12.42
CA HIS A 52 2.60 -4.87 -11.42
C HIS A 52 3.71 -3.97 -11.96
N THR A 53 4.21 -4.24 -13.16
CA THR A 53 5.22 -3.38 -13.77
C THR A 53 4.68 -1.96 -13.98
N LEU A 54 3.43 -1.81 -14.42
CA LEU A 54 2.77 -0.51 -14.58
C LEU A 54 2.61 0.22 -13.23
N GLU A 55 2.19 -0.48 -12.18
CA GLU A 55 2.05 0.11 -10.83
C GLU A 55 3.40 0.55 -10.26
N SER A 56 4.46 -0.26 -10.44
CA SER A 56 5.82 0.13 -10.04
C SER A 56 6.33 1.35 -10.78
N LEU A 57 6.13 1.41 -12.10
CA LEU A 57 6.47 2.56 -12.93
C LEU A 57 5.68 3.81 -12.52
N GLY A 58 4.36 3.68 -12.32
CA GLY A 58 3.49 4.78 -11.90
C GLY A 58 3.87 5.30 -10.52
N SER A 59 4.15 4.40 -9.59
CA SER A 59 4.62 4.74 -8.24
C SER A 59 5.96 5.48 -8.27
N ALA A 60 6.93 5.02 -9.06
CA ALA A 60 8.22 5.71 -9.20
C ALA A 60 8.06 7.06 -9.93
N ARG A 61 7.17 7.14 -10.93
CA ARG A 61 6.90 8.37 -11.70
C ARG A 61 6.38 9.52 -10.83
N ILE A 62 5.56 9.21 -9.82
CA ILE A 62 5.08 10.20 -8.85
C ILE A 62 6.24 10.84 -8.08
N GLU A 63 7.32 10.09 -7.84
CA GLU A 63 8.53 10.58 -7.17
C GLU A 63 9.55 11.21 -8.14
N GLY A 64 9.23 11.33 -9.44
CA GLY A 64 10.07 11.97 -10.45
C GLY A 64 10.92 11.02 -11.30
N ASN A 65 10.65 9.70 -11.28
CA ASN A 65 11.31 8.75 -12.17
C ASN A 65 10.75 8.84 -13.61
N HIS A 66 11.60 8.98 -14.63
CA HIS A 66 11.18 9.19 -16.02
C HIS A 66 11.30 7.95 -16.92
N THR A 67 11.67 6.79 -16.37
CA THR A 67 11.80 5.53 -17.12
C THR A 67 10.50 5.17 -17.84
N THR A 68 10.57 4.75 -19.10
CA THR A 68 9.40 4.27 -19.86
C THR A 68 9.19 2.76 -19.66
N LEU A 69 7.98 2.28 -19.97
CA LEU A 69 7.70 0.84 -19.92
C LEU A 69 8.62 0.05 -20.85
N ALA A 70 8.87 0.54 -22.06
CA ALA A 70 9.74 -0.13 -23.03
C ALA A 70 11.17 -0.25 -22.48
N ASP A 71 11.74 0.87 -22.01
CA ASP A 71 13.11 0.88 -21.47
C ASP A 71 13.28 -0.08 -20.29
N TYR A 72 12.28 -0.13 -19.39
CA TYR A 72 12.32 -1.02 -18.25
C TYR A 72 12.22 -2.49 -18.65
N LEU A 73 11.31 -2.83 -19.58
CA LEU A 73 11.14 -4.20 -20.07
C LEU A 73 12.38 -4.69 -20.82
N ASP A 74 12.94 -3.87 -21.70
CA ASP A 74 14.18 -4.18 -22.43
C ASP A 74 15.33 -4.41 -21.45
N SER A 75 15.49 -3.51 -20.47
CA SER A 75 16.50 -3.66 -19.41
C SER A 75 16.28 -4.93 -18.59
N LYS A 76 15.03 -5.30 -18.30
CA LYS A 76 14.70 -6.52 -17.53
C LYS A 76 15.02 -7.79 -18.33
N ILE A 77 14.75 -7.80 -19.63
CA ILE A 77 15.09 -8.92 -20.53
C ILE A 77 16.61 -9.08 -20.64
N GLU A 78 17.36 -7.98 -20.68
CA GLU A 78 18.82 -7.98 -20.71
C GLU A 78 19.48 -8.30 -19.36
N GLY A 79 18.72 -8.44 -18.28
CA GLY A 79 19.24 -8.64 -16.91
C GLY A 79 19.86 -7.40 -16.29
N LYS A 80 19.52 -6.21 -16.78
CA LYS A 80 20.07 -4.90 -16.41
C LYS A 80 19.08 -4.00 -15.66
N ALA A 81 17.98 -4.57 -15.14
CA ALA A 81 16.95 -3.83 -14.41
C ALA A 81 17.44 -3.14 -13.13
N THR A 82 18.70 -3.34 -12.73
CA THR A 82 19.31 -2.70 -11.56
C THR A 82 20.56 -1.88 -11.93
N ASP A 83 20.85 -1.64 -13.21
CA ASP A 83 22.10 -0.98 -13.63
C ASP A 83 22.09 0.52 -13.38
N SER A 84 20.91 1.14 -13.36
CA SER A 84 20.72 2.56 -13.05
C SER A 84 19.89 2.74 -11.78
N ASP A 85 20.03 3.89 -11.14
CA ASP A 85 19.26 4.25 -9.93
C ASP A 85 17.76 4.24 -10.22
N GLN A 86 17.35 4.71 -11.40
CA GLN A 86 15.94 4.76 -11.82
C GLN A 86 15.36 3.37 -12.10
N LEU A 87 16.13 2.48 -12.74
CA LEU A 87 15.69 1.11 -12.99
C LEU A 87 15.60 0.32 -11.68
N ARG A 88 16.61 0.47 -10.81
CA ARG A 88 16.64 -0.18 -9.50
C ARG A 88 15.46 0.24 -8.63
N GLU A 89 15.07 1.51 -8.67
CA GLU A 89 13.89 1.99 -7.95
C GLU A 89 12.62 1.23 -8.33
N ILE A 90 12.40 1.00 -9.62
CA ILE A 90 11.23 0.26 -10.11
C ILE A 90 11.31 -1.21 -9.69
N ALA A 91 12.50 -1.81 -9.82
CA ALA A 91 12.75 -3.20 -9.41
C ALA A 91 12.52 -3.40 -7.89
N ASN A 92 12.91 -2.43 -7.06
CA ASN A 92 12.69 -2.45 -5.62
C ASN A 92 11.19 -2.44 -5.26
N ILE A 93 10.38 -1.66 -5.98
CA ILE A 93 8.92 -1.64 -5.79
C ILE A 93 8.30 -2.98 -6.22
N GLU A 94 8.72 -3.56 -7.35
CA GLU A 94 8.28 -4.90 -7.77
C GLU A 94 8.64 -5.98 -6.74
N LYS A 95 9.85 -5.92 -6.18
CA LYS A 95 10.32 -6.82 -5.12
C LYS A 95 9.47 -6.68 -3.86
N ALA A 96 9.18 -5.43 -3.44
CA ALA A 96 8.35 -5.18 -2.27
C ALA A 96 6.89 -5.63 -2.46
N MET A 97 6.31 -5.46 -3.67
CA MET A 97 4.99 -6.01 -3.98
C MET A 97 4.98 -7.54 -3.91
N SER A 98 6.00 -8.20 -4.47
CA SER A 98 6.12 -9.67 -4.41
C SER A 98 6.21 -10.15 -2.96
N TYR A 99 7.01 -9.45 -2.14
CA TYR A 99 7.09 -9.73 -0.70
C TYR A 99 5.72 -9.62 -0.01
N ILE A 100 4.96 -8.56 -0.29
CA ILE A 100 3.61 -8.36 0.27
C ILE A 100 2.70 -9.53 -0.10
N GLU A 101 2.75 -10.02 -1.33
CA GLU A 101 1.91 -11.15 -1.77
C GLU A 101 2.26 -12.49 -1.12
N GLU A 102 3.52 -12.68 -0.75
CA GLU A 102 3.99 -13.86 -0.04
C GLU A 102 3.46 -13.88 1.39
N ILE A 103 3.52 -12.74 2.09
CA ILE A 103 3.20 -12.67 3.52
C ILE A 103 1.74 -12.31 3.81
N MET A 104 1.06 -11.58 2.93
CA MET A 104 -0.30 -11.11 3.18
C MET A 104 -1.33 -12.10 2.66
N ARG A 105 -2.29 -12.40 3.52
CA ARG A 105 -3.52 -13.16 3.23
C ARG A 105 -4.71 -12.38 3.78
N PRO A 106 -5.93 -12.62 3.28
CA PRO A 106 -7.13 -12.04 3.87
C PRO A 106 -7.19 -12.32 5.38
N GLY A 107 -7.34 -11.28 6.18
CA GLY A 107 -7.36 -11.35 7.65
C GLY A 107 -6.00 -11.22 8.34
N GLU A 108 -4.88 -11.45 7.64
CA GLU A 108 -3.53 -11.43 8.24
C GLU A 108 -3.22 -10.06 8.88
N PRO A 109 -2.76 -9.99 10.15
CA PRO A 109 -2.45 -8.73 10.80
C PRO A 109 -1.29 -8.00 10.12
N LEU A 110 -1.45 -6.70 9.89
CA LEU A 110 -0.34 -5.84 9.51
C LEU A 110 0.54 -5.59 10.73
N THR A 111 1.87 -5.56 10.59
CA THR A 111 2.77 -5.24 11.70
C THR A 111 3.68 -4.06 11.36
N GLU A 112 4.18 -3.35 12.37
CA GLU A 112 5.21 -2.33 12.17
C GLU A 112 6.45 -2.91 11.48
N ARG A 113 6.80 -4.16 11.82
CA ARG A 113 7.89 -4.90 11.17
C ARG A 113 7.67 -5.02 9.66
N THR A 114 6.48 -5.43 9.24
CA THR A 114 6.12 -5.52 7.81
C THR A 114 6.33 -4.19 7.10
N ILE A 115 5.86 -3.08 7.68
CA ILE A 115 6.00 -1.73 7.10
C ILE A 115 7.49 -1.36 6.98
N ARG A 116 8.29 -1.68 7.99
CA ARG A 116 9.73 -1.40 8.02
C ARG A 116 10.50 -2.24 7.00
N GLU A 117 10.12 -3.50 6.79
CA GLU A 117 10.69 -4.37 5.75
C GLU A 117 10.33 -3.88 4.36
N ILE A 118 9.07 -3.48 4.12
CA ILE A 118 8.65 -2.85 2.86
C ILE A 118 9.49 -1.60 2.57
N HIS A 119 9.68 -0.74 3.58
CA HIS A 119 10.54 0.43 3.42
C HIS A 119 11.98 0.05 3.07
N ALA A 120 12.58 -0.89 3.81
CA ALA A 120 13.96 -1.32 3.57
C ALA A 120 14.17 -1.82 2.13
N MET A 121 13.25 -2.63 1.61
CA MET A 121 13.29 -3.11 0.22
C MET A 121 13.11 -1.98 -0.79
N THR A 122 12.23 -1.02 -0.50
CA THR A 122 11.91 0.08 -1.43
C THR A 122 13.12 1.00 -1.66
N VAL A 123 13.90 1.27 -0.63
CA VAL A 123 15.05 2.20 -0.69
C VAL A 123 16.40 1.52 -0.88
N GLU A 124 16.42 0.20 -1.05
CA GLU A 124 17.61 -0.63 -1.11
C GLU A 124 18.56 -0.18 -2.24
N GLU A 125 19.81 0.13 -1.88
CA GLU A 125 20.88 0.54 -2.81
C GLU A 125 20.55 1.72 -3.74
N LEU A 126 19.57 2.54 -3.39
CA LEU A 126 19.27 3.78 -4.11
C LEU A 126 20.20 4.90 -3.64
N LYS A 127 20.76 5.65 -4.60
CA LYS A 127 21.67 6.77 -4.35
C LYS A 127 20.90 8.06 -4.14
N ARG A 128 19.93 8.37 -5.00
CA ARG A 128 19.15 9.62 -4.94
C ARG A 128 17.93 9.45 -4.07
N GLU A 129 17.14 8.43 -4.39
CA GLU A 129 15.85 8.17 -3.75
C GLU A 129 15.95 7.14 -2.62
N GLY A 130 17.15 6.94 -2.07
CA GLY A 130 17.41 6.07 -0.94
C GLY A 130 17.17 6.73 0.42
N ASP A 131 17.27 5.94 1.48
CA ASP A 131 17.26 6.38 2.87
C ASP A 131 18.57 5.95 3.55
N ARG A 132 19.09 6.76 4.47
CA ARG A 132 20.33 6.47 5.22
C ARG A 132 20.16 5.38 6.26
N THR A 133 18.91 5.13 6.67
CA THR A 133 18.52 4.18 7.70
C THR A 133 17.36 3.31 7.18
N PRO A 134 17.60 2.45 6.16
CA PRO A 134 16.56 1.58 5.62
C PRO A 134 15.82 0.80 6.70
N GLY A 135 14.49 0.86 6.66
CA GLY A 135 13.61 0.23 7.63
C GLY A 135 13.59 0.83 9.04
N ALA A 136 14.31 1.89 9.35
CA ALA A 136 14.21 2.57 10.65
C ALA A 136 13.33 3.83 10.56
N TYR A 137 12.49 4.06 11.57
CA TYR A 137 11.80 5.35 11.67
C TYR A 137 12.80 6.49 11.89
N ARG A 138 12.51 7.64 11.28
CA ARG A 138 13.38 8.81 11.34
C ARG A 138 13.58 9.25 12.78
N GLN A 139 14.80 9.67 13.08
CA GLN A 139 15.18 10.26 14.38
C GLN A 139 15.32 11.77 14.32
N THR A 140 15.10 12.36 13.13
CA THR A 140 15.21 13.79 12.88
C THR A 140 13.89 14.36 12.34
N PRO A 141 13.65 15.66 12.52
CA PRO A 141 12.56 16.34 11.83
C PRO A 141 12.70 16.24 10.31
N VAL A 142 11.57 16.21 9.62
CA VAL A 142 11.49 16.24 8.15
C VAL A 142 10.48 17.31 7.73
N ARG A 143 10.68 17.84 6.53
CA ARG A 143 9.72 18.72 5.87
C ARG A 143 9.35 18.11 4.54
N ILE A 144 8.06 18.09 4.25
CA ILE A 144 7.56 17.63 2.97
C ILE A 144 7.68 18.80 1.99
N ALA A 145 8.37 18.60 0.88
CA ALA A 145 8.51 19.62 -0.14
C ALA A 145 7.11 20.02 -0.68
N GLN A 146 6.89 21.32 -0.87
CA GLN A 146 5.63 21.86 -1.40
C GLN A 146 4.37 21.52 -0.59
N SER A 147 4.51 21.23 0.71
CA SER A 147 3.40 21.00 1.62
C SER A 147 3.41 22.00 2.77
N ASP A 148 2.23 22.48 3.15
CA ASP A 148 2.02 23.27 4.36
C ASP A 148 1.90 22.38 5.63
N HIS A 149 1.85 21.06 5.44
CA HIS A 149 1.78 20.10 6.55
C HIS A 149 3.13 20.01 7.28
N LEU A 150 3.06 20.10 8.61
CA LEU A 150 4.18 19.78 9.49
C LEU A 150 3.97 18.38 10.09
N PRO A 151 4.78 17.37 9.71
CA PRO A 151 4.71 16.04 10.32
C PRO A 151 4.98 16.08 11.84
N PRO A 152 4.51 15.07 12.59
CA PRO A 152 4.79 14.98 14.02
C PRO A 152 6.29 14.96 14.33
N GLU A 153 6.65 15.31 15.57
CA GLU A 153 8.05 15.22 15.99
C GLU A 153 8.56 13.78 15.93
N ALA A 154 9.86 13.60 15.67
CA ALA A 154 10.46 12.28 15.47
C ALA A 154 10.18 11.32 16.64
N VAL A 155 10.18 11.84 17.87
CA VAL A 155 9.90 11.09 19.11
C VAL A 155 8.46 10.55 19.19
N GLN A 156 7.51 11.14 18.45
CA GLN A 156 6.11 10.73 18.44
C GLN A 156 5.79 9.73 17.32
N VAL A 157 6.66 9.61 16.30
CA VAL A 157 6.44 8.77 15.12
C VAL A 157 6.10 7.34 15.50
N GLN A 158 6.82 6.75 16.45
CA GLN A 158 6.58 5.37 16.85
C GLN A 158 5.19 5.18 17.49
N GLY A 159 4.75 6.11 18.33
CA GLY A 159 3.40 6.06 18.91
C GLY A 159 2.32 6.12 17.84
N TYR A 160 2.45 7.03 16.87
CA TYR A 160 1.48 7.15 15.79
C TYR A 160 1.48 5.94 14.83
N MET A 161 2.62 5.30 14.61
CA MET A 161 2.69 4.08 13.81
C MET A 161 2.05 2.88 14.54
N GLN A 162 2.18 2.81 15.86
CA GLN A 162 1.48 1.82 16.69
C GLN A 162 -0.04 2.02 16.62
N GLU A 163 -0.52 3.26 16.74
CA GLU A 163 -1.94 3.61 16.56
C GLU A 163 -2.45 3.21 15.18
N LEU A 164 -1.69 3.52 14.13
CA LEU A 164 -2.05 3.17 12.75
C LEU A 164 -2.20 1.66 12.57
N VAL A 165 -1.22 0.88 13.06
CA VAL A 165 -1.24 -0.58 12.99
C VAL A 165 -2.40 -1.15 13.80
N ALA A 166 -2.67 -0.62 15.00
CA ALA A 166 -3.80 -1.03 15.81
C ALA A 166 -5.14 -0.76 15.10
N PHE A 167 -5.30 0.43 14.50
CA PHE A 167 -6.50 0.84 13.79
C PHE A 167 -6.85 -0.08 12.62
N VAL A 168 -5.87 -0.38 11.76
CA VAL A 168 -6.10 -1.27 10.59
C VAL A 168 -6.27 -2.73 10.97
N ASN A 169 -5.82 -3.14 12.15
CA ASN A 169 -6.04 -4.50 12.65
C ASN A 169 -7.32 -4.63 13.49
N ASN A 170 -7.98 -3.53 13.84
CA ASN A 170 -9.21 -3.58 14.61
C ASN A 170 -10.31 -4.37 13.86
N ASN A 171 -11.05 -5.20 14.58
CA ASN A 171 -12.06 -6.09 14.00
C ASN A 171 -13.41 -5.36 13.83
N ASP A 172 -13.44 -4.40 12.92
CA ASP A 172 -14.65 -3.67 12.55
C ASP A 172 -15.44 -4.41 11.47
N LEU A 173 -16.67 -3.96 11.21
CA LEU A 173 -17.51 -4.52 10.15
C LEU A 173 -16.86 -4.32 8.76
N PRO A 174 -16.96 -5.29 7.83
CA PRO A 174 -16.31 -5.22 6.51
C PRO A 174 -16.67 -3.99 5.65
N LYS A 175 -17.82 -3.36 5.93
CA LYS A 175 -18.25 -2.11 5.28
C LYS A 175 -17.28 -0.93 5.53
N TYR A 176 -16.42 -1.03 6.54
CA TYR A 176 -15.44 -0.01 6.88
C TYR A 176 -14.06 -0.24 6.25
N ASP A 177 -13.82 -1.39 5.59
CA ASP A 177 -12.48 -1.78 5.11
C ASP A 177 -11.87 -0.75 4.14
N LEU A 178 -12.65 -0.28 3.17
CA LEU A 178 -12.21 0.75 2.20
C LEU A 178 -11.94 2.09 2.89
N MET A 179 -12.78 2.46 3.86
CA MET A 179 -12.56 3.67 4.66
C MET A 179 -11.28 3.55 5.48
N LYS A 180 -11.00 2.38 6.06
CA LYS A 180 -9.76 2.13 6.78
C LYS A 180 -8.54 2.23 5.87
N ILE A 181 -8.59 1.70 4.65
CA ILE A 181 -7.51 1.83 3.67
C ILE A 181 -7.22 3.31 3.38
N ALA A 182 -8.26 4.11 3.09
CA ALA A 182 -8.10 5.53 2.79
C ALA A 182 -7.56 6.32 3.99
N LEU A 183 -8.10 6.08 5.19
CA LEU A 183 -7.63 6.70 6.43
C LEU A 183 -6.19 6.31 6.75
N ALA A 184 -5.82 5.04 6.55
CA ALA A 184 -4.46 4.56 6.76
C ALA A 184 -3.46 5.17 5.78
N HIS A 185 -3.83 5.28 4.50
CA HIS A 185 -3.03 5.96 3.48
C HIS A 185 -2.75 7.41 3.90
N HIS A 186 -3.81 8.16 4.22
CA HIS A 186 -3.68 9.54 4.68
C HIS A 186 -2.85 9.64 5.96
N ARG A 187 -3.15 8.81 6.97
CA ARG A 187 -2.47 8.83 8.27
C ARG A 187 -0.98 8.54 8.13
N PHE A 188 -0.59 7.56 7.32
CA PHE A 188 0.82 7.28 7.07
C PHE A 188 1.53 8.48 6.44
N GLY A 189 0.92 9.11 5.42
CA GLY A 189 1.46 10.32 4.80
C GLY A 189 1.61 11.49 5.78
N TRP A 190 0.62 11.64 6.68
CA TRP A 190 0.63 12.64 7.75
C TRP A 190 1.73 12.38 8.80
N ILE A 191 1.96 11.12 9.19
CA ILE A 191 3.05 10.74 10.11
C ILE A 191 4.44 10.99 9.47
N HIS A 192 4.55 10.65 8.18
CA HIS A 192 5.79 10.70 7.40
C HIS A 192 6.97 10.00 8.14
N PRO A 193 6.88 8.68 8.39
CA PRO A 193 7.71 7.99 9.39
C PRO A 193 9.18 7.79 8.99
N PHE A 194 9.53 7.88 7.70
CA PHE A 194 10.87 7.62 7.19
C PHE A 194 11.57 8.90 6.72
N GLY A 195 12.89 8.86 6.51
CA GLY A 195 13.65 9.99 6.00
C GLY A 195 13.41 10.24 4.51
N ASN A 196 13.24 9.17 3.73
CA ASN A 196 12.81 9.18 2.33
C ASN A 196 11.91 7.95 2.04
N GLY A 197 11.35 7.85 0.84
CA GLY A 197 10.57 6.68 0.40
C GLY A 197 9.13 6.63 0.90
N ASN A 198 8.68 7.59 1.71
CA ASN A 198 7.33 7.60 2.30
C ASN A 198 6.21 7.47 1.26
N GLY A 199 6.32 8.16 0.11
CA GLY A 199 5.33 8.07 -0.98
C GLY A 199 5.19 6.66 -1.55
N ARG A 200 6.31 5.99 -1.81
CA ARG A 200 6.33 4.61 -2.32
C ARG A 200 5.81 3.62 -1.29
N VAL A 201 6.23 3.79 -0.03
CA VAL A 201 5.79 2.92 1.07
C VAL A 201 4.30 3.06 1.35
N VAL A 202 3.72 4.26 1.28
CA VAL A 202 2.26 4.41 1.50
C VAL A 202 1.42 3.73 0.43
N ARG A 203 1.88 3.75 -0.83
CA ARG A 203 1.22 3.04 -1.93
C ARG A 203 1.34 1.51 -1.76
N LEU A 204 2.51 1.02 -1.37
CA LEU A 204 2.71 -0.39 -1.02
C LEU A 204 1.91 -0.83 0.21
N LEU A 205 1.80 0.03 1.23
CA LEU A 205 0.94 -0.18 2.39
C LEU A 205 -0.54 -0.28 1.98
N THR A 206 -0.98 0.59 1.07
CA THR A 206 -2.33 0.54 0.50
C THR A 206 -2.58 -0.81 -0.17
N TYR A 207 -1.62 -1.30 -0.95
CA TYR A 207 -1.67 -2.62 -1.56
C TYR A 207 -1.75 -3.76 -0.53
N ALA A 208 -0.93 -3.72 0.52
CA ALA A 208 -0.97 -4.70 1.60
C ALA A 208 -2.32 -4.70 2.34
N LEU A 209 -2.93 -3.53 2.56
CA LEU A 209 -4.24 -3.41 3.18
C LEU A 209 -5.37 -3.93 2.26
N LEU A 210 -5.28 -3.65 0.96
CA LEU A 210 -6.19 -4.25 -0.03
C LEU A 210 -6.17 -5.79 0.09
N MET A 211 -4.98 -6.41 0.12
CA MET A 211 -4.86 -7.85 0.31
C MET A 211 -5.43 -8.33 1.66
N LYS A 212 -5.11 -7.63 2.76
CA LYS A 212 -5.63 -7.93 4.10
C LYS A 212 -7.15 -7.97 4.15
N TYR A 213 -7.82 -7.04 3.45
CA TYR A 213 -9.28 -6.94 3.42
C TYR A 213 -9.92 -7.77 2.30
N GLY A 214 -9.14 -8.64 1.65
CA GLY A 214 -9.66 -9.64 0.72
C GLY A 214 -9.67 -9.22 -0.75
N PHE A 215 -9.07 -8.09 -1.13
CA PHE A 215 -8.81 -7.72 -2.52
C PHE A 215 -7.55 -8.46 -3.00
N ASN A 216 -7.70 -9.69 -3.49
CA ASN A 216 -6.59 -10.60 -3.77
C ASN A 216 -6.39 -10.82 -5.28
N VAL A 217 -5.22 -10.47 -5.80
CA VAL A 217 -4.86 -10.66 -7.22
C VAL A 217 -4.21 -12.01 -7.53
N ASN A 218 -4.03 -12.90 -6.54
CA ASN A 218 -3.32 -14.18 -6.72
C ASN A 218 -4.16 -15.34 -7.25
N THR A 219 -5.47 -15.19 -7.36
CA THR A 219 -6.35 -16.27 -7.82
C THR A 219 -6.87 -15.94 -9.21
N GLY A 220 -6.36 -16.63 -10.24
CA GLY A 220 -6.79 -16.53 -11.65
C GLY A 220 -8.21 -17.05 -11.94
N GLY A 221 -9.13 -16.76 -11.03
CA GLY A 221 -10.53 -17.17 -11.03
C GLY A 221 -11.31 -16.66 -9.81
N ARG A 222 -10.64 -16.02 -8.84
CA ARG A 222 -11.26 -15.31 -7.71
C ARG A 222 -10.38 -14.15 -7.29
N VAL A 223 -10.69 -12.95 -7.76
CA VAL A 223 -10.02 -11.72 -7.30
C VAL A 223 -10.30 -11.45 -5.80
N LEU A 224 -11.19 -12.22 -5.17
CA LEU A 224 -11.73 -11.93 -3.83
C LEU A 224 -12.02 -13.23 -3.07
N ASP A 225 -11.15 -13.60 -2.12
CA ASP A 225 -11.49 -14.58 -1.08
C ASP A 225 -11.87 -13.80 0.18
N LEU A 226 -13.18 -13.58 0.35
CA LEU A 226 -13.72 -13.04 1.59
C LEU A 226 -13.71 -14.15 2.66
N PRO A 227 -13.27 -13.86 3.90
CA PRO A 227 -13.51 -14.78 5.01
C PRO A 227 -15.03 -14.93 5.18
N LEU A 228 -15.54 -16.14 4.93
CA LEU A 228 -16.96 -16.44 5.17
C LEU A 228 -17.22 -16.30 6.67
N PRO A 229 -18.25 -15.56 7.11
CA PRO A 229 -18.66 -15.61 8.51
C PRO A 229 -19.06 -17.05 8.82
N ASN A 230 -18.59 -17.57 9.96
CA ASN A 230 -18.92 -18.90 10.49
C ASN A 230 -20.42 -19.16 10.35
N ARG A 231 -20.81 -19.92 9.32
CA ARG A 231 -22.16 -20.43 9.20
C ARG A 231 -22.27 -21.57 10.20
N THR A 232 -22.90 -21.31 11.33
CA THR A 232 -23.44 -22.38 12.17
C THR A 232 -24.35 -23.25 11.29
N PRO A 233 -24.19 -24.58 11.29
CA PRO A 233 -25.04 -25.45 10.49
C PRO A 233 -26.46 -25.34 11.02
N THR A 234 -27.40 -24.98 10.15
CA THR A 234 -28.83 -25.11 10.43
C THR A 234 -29.13 -26.60 10.63
N PRO A 235 -29.74 -27.00 11.76
CA PRO A 235 -30.15 -28.38 11.96
C PRO A 235 -31.25 -28.73 10.95
N ARG A 236 -31.12 -29.93 10.36
CA ARG A 236 -32.15 -30.54 9.51
C ARG A 236 -33.33 -31.00 10.34
#